data_AF-A0A7V9SD39-F1
#
_entry.id   AF-A0A7V9SD39-F1
#
_cell.length_a   1.000
_cell.length_b   1.000
_cell.length_c   1.000
_cell.angle_alpha   90.00
_cell.angle_beta   90.00
_cell.angle_gamma   90.00
#
_symmetry.space_group_name_H-M   'P 1'
#
loop_
_entity.id
_entity.type
_entity.pdbx_description
1 polymer ?
#
loop_
_entity_poly.entity_id
_entity_poly.type
_entity_poly.pdbx_seq_one_letter_code
_entity_poly.pdbx_strand_id
1 'polypeptide(L)'
;MKPVATHVVDRRMAIGAGIAAATGLAWPRHQAMRRVIIQRGIAGGGVVQYDGGAASFSLFASSLAFEEGETGGAERVFVGTVTWADETVGETLVCTRVTNYENLNSEVGEARRIEGLMRAGDGGEYPFVMDVLNLDAPGAGTDTVTLMVGASAAFGEAATPVAETEFNYFAQGTIVSGDVQDIDLAIDVDTGDVSDPDAAP
;
A
#
# COMPACT_ATOMS: atom_id res chain seq x y z
N MET A 1 -51.57 39.84 79.25
CA MET A 1 -51.28 38.40 79.40
C MET A 1 -51.43 37.73 78.03
N LYS A 2 -50.34 37.20 77.46
CA LYS A 2 -50.36 36.08 76.48
C LYS A 2 -50.62 34.79 77.27
N PRO A 3 -51.34 33.78 76.74
CA PRO A 3 -50.71 32.76 75.88
C PRO A 3 -51.64 32.18 74.77
N VAL A 4 -51.16 31.93 73.55
CA VAL A 4 -50.49 30.73 72.98
C VAL A 4 -51.44 29.96 72.07
N ALA A 5 -51.09 29.93 70.80
CA ALA A 5 -51.69 29.11 69.76
C ALA A 5 -51.12 27.69 69.81
N THR A 6 -51.99 26.69 69.70
CA THR A 6 -51.63 25.28 69.50
C THR A 6 -51.94 24.91 68.05
N HIS A 7 -50.90 24.84 67.24
CA HIS A 7 -50.95 24.24 65.91
C HIS A 7 -51.04 22.72 66.04
N VAL A 8 -52.14 22.14 65.56
CA VAL A 8 -52.26 20.70 65.31
C VAL A 8 -51.60 20.42 63.96
N VAL A 9 -50.42 19.79 63.99
CA VAL A 9 -49.74 19.30 62.78
C VAL A 9 -50.29 17.90 62.50
N ASP A 10 -51.06 17.79 61.42
CA ASP A 10 -51.52 16.51 60.90
C ASP A 10 -50.33 15.73 60.32
N ARG A 11 -50.15 14.52 60.84
CA ARG A 11 -49.08 13.58 60.49
C ARG A 11 -49.71 12.43 59.71
N ARG A 12 -50.01 12.63 58.42
CA ARG A 12 -50.30 11.55 57.47
C ARG A 12 -50.26 12.08 56.04
N MET A 13 -49.75 11.23 55.15
CA MET A 13 -49.70 11.34 53.68
C MET A 13 -48.59 12.24 53.13
N ALA A 14 -47.77 11.83 52.16
CA ALA A 14 -47.67 10.57 51.45
C ALA A 14 -46.25 10.50 50.86
N ILE A 15 -45.62 9.32 50.99
CA ILE A 15 -44.41 8.96 50.28
C ILE A 15 -44.82 8.69 48.83
N GLY A 16 -44.38 9.56 47.92
CA GLY A 16 -44.69 9.51 46.49
C GLY A 16 -43.41 9.51 45.66
N ALA A 17 -43.31 8.52 44.79
CA ALA A 17 -42.18 8.09 43.99
C ALA A 17 -41.66 9.07 42.92
N GLY A 18 -40.39 8.87 42.54
CA GLY A 18 -39.82 9.12 41.19
C GLY A 18 -39.58 10.59 40.84
N ILE A 19 -38.44 11.01 40.30
CA ILE A 19 -37.78 10.50 39.10
C ILE A 19 -36.27 10.73 39.27
N ALA A 20 -35.47 9.67 39.19
CA ALA A 20 -34.05 9.81 38.93
C ALA A 20 -33.91 10.17 37.45
N ALA A 21 -33.58 11.43 37.16
CA ALA A 21 -33.15 11.84 35.83
C ALA A 21 -31.75 11.25 35.60
N ALA A 22 -31.68 9.97 35.23
CA ALA A 22 -30.53 9.44 34.53
C ALA A 22 -30.57 10.06 33.13
N THR A 23 -30.01 11.26 32.99
CA THR A 23 -29.54 11.72 31.68
C THR A 23 -28.49 10.71 31.25
N GLY A 24 -28.92 9.70 30.50
CA GLY A 24 -28.02 8.88 29.72
C GLY A 24 -27.26 9.85 28.85
N LEU A 25 -26.00 10.10 29.21
CA LEU A 25 -24.99 10.46 28.23
C LEU A 25 -25.02 9.31 27.23
N ALA A 26 -25.84 9.45 26.19
CA ALA A 26 -25.69 8.70 24.98
C ALA A 26 -24.34 9.16 24.42
N TRP A 27 -23.29 8.55 24.96
CA TRP A 27 -21.99 8.57 24.34
C TRP A 27 -22.28 8.15 22.90
N PRO A 28 -21.97 8.97 21.89
CA PRO A 28 -21.95 8.44 20.54
C PRO A 28 -21.01 7.25 20.64
N ARG A 29 -21.55 6.03 20.50
CA ARG A 29 -20.72 4.88 20.22
C ARG A 29 -19.87 5.39 19.07
N HIS A 30 -18.58 5.58 19.30
CA HIS A 30 -17.63 5.59 18.23
C HIS A 30 -17.98 4.30 17.49
N GLN A 31 -18.72 4.43 16.39
CA GLN A 31 -18.72 3.39 15.38
C GLN A 31 -17.24 3.26 15.12
N ALA A 32 -16.67 2.15 15.60
CA ALA A 32 -15.36 1.72 15.17
C ALA A 32 -15.54 1.64 13.65
N MET A 33 -15.14 2.71 12.96
CA MET A 33 -15.07 2.70 11.52
C MET A 33 -14.09 1.58 11.26
N ARG A 34 -14.60 0.46 10.72
CA ARG A 34 -13.76 -0.66 10.31
C ARG A 34 -12.65 -0.09 9.46
N ARG A 35 -11.41 -0.20 9.94
CA ARG A 35 -10.26 0.27 9.18
C ARG A 35 -9.86 -0.86 8.26
N VAL A 36 -10.25 -0.74 7.01
CA VAL A 36 -9.81 -1.65 5.97
C VAL A 36 -8.57 -1.07 5.31
N ILE A 37 -7.51 -1.86 5.23
CA ILE A 37 -6.35 -1.56 4.39
C ILE A 37 -6.52 -2.33 3.09
N ILE A 38 -6.56 -1.60 1.98
CA ILE A 38 -6.49 -2.20 0.64
C ILE A 38 -5.03 -2.25 0.24
N GLN A 39 -4.49 -3.46 0.15
CA GLN A 39 -3.16 -3.73 -0.36
C GLN A 39 -3.28 -4.17 -1.82
N ARG A 40 -2.54 -3.51 -2.70
CA ARG A 40 -2.30 -3.96 -4.07
C ARG A 40 -0.82 -4.11 -4.30
N GLY A 41 -0.38 -5.16 -4.95
CA GLY A 41 1.04 -5.46 -5.00
C GLY A 41 1.40 -6.53 -6.01
N ILE A 42 2.70 -6.73 -6.14
CA ILE A 42 3.30 -7.76 -6.97
C ILE A 42 4.51 -8.33 -6.23
N ALA A 43 4.71 -9.64 -6.33
CA ALA A 43 5.90 -10.31 -5.83
C ALA A 43 6.39 -11.36 -6.82
N GLY A 44 7.68 -11.64 -6.79
CA GLY A 44 8.26 -12.69 -7.60
C GLY A 44 9.75 -12.50 -7.82
N GLY A 45 10.21 -13.08 -8.90
CA GLY A 45 11.61 -13.06 -9.27
C GLY A 45 11.93 -14.17 -10.24
N GLY A 46 13.16 -14.17 -10.72
CA GLY A 46 13.57 -15.09 -11.75
C GLY A 46 14.77 -14.63 -12.55
N VAL A 47 14.89 -15.21 -13.74
CA VAL A 47 15.86 -14.82 -14.75
C VAL A 47 15.11 -14.22 -15.92
N VAL A 48 15.43 -12.97 -16.25
CA VAL A 48 14.95 -12.29 -17.45
C VAL A 48 15.97 -12.44 -18.56
N GLN A 49 15.52 -12.90 -19.72
CA GLN A 49 16.33 -12.96 -20.94
C GLN A 49 15.99 -11.76 -21.83
N TYR A 50 17.00 -10.99 -22.20
CA TYR A 50 16.87 -9.82 -23.07
C TYR A 50 17.98 -9.82 -24.14
N ASP A 51 17.91 -8.90 -25.11
CA ASP A 51 18.82 -8.89 -26.27
C ASP A 51 20.31 -8.76 -25.90
N GLY A 52 20.61 -8.14 -24.75
CA GLY A 52 21.97 -7.89 -24.27
C GLY A 52 22.51 -8.95 -23.33
N GLY A 53 21.72 -9.93 -22.89
CA GLY A 53 22.14 -10.91 -21.89
C GLY A 53 20.99 -11.45 -21.06
N ALA A 54 21.33 -11.89 -19.85
CA ALA A 54 20.38 -12.34 -18.86
C ALA A 54 20.66 -11.66 -17.52
N ALA A 55 19.60 -11.38 -16.76
CA ALA A 55 19.73 -10.85 -15.42
C ALA A 55 18.84 -11.65 -14.45
N SER A 56 19.34 -11.85 -13.24
CA SER A 56 18.54 -12.41 -12.15
C SER A 56 17.89 -11.27 -11.39
N PHE A 57 16.63 -11.42 -11.01
CA PHE A 57 15.92 -10.40 -10.25
C PHE A 57 15.03 -10.99 -9.16
N SER A 58 14.71 -10.17 -8.17
CA SER A 58 13.67 -10.43 -7.17
C SER A 58 12.93 -9.13 -6.90
N LEU A 59 11.62 -9.25 -6.72
CA LEU A 59 10.71 -8.13 -6.63
C LEU A 59 9.67 -8.41 -5.54
N PHE A 60 9.42 -7.39 -4.73
CA PHE A 60 8.18 -7.20 -4.01
C PHE A 60 7.86 -5.71 -4.06
N ALA A 61 6.67 -5.33 -4.49
CA ALA A 61 6.25 -3.93 -4.43
C ALA A 61 4.75 -3.87 -4.18
N SER A 62 4.33 -2.92 -3.35
CA SER A 62 2.94 -2.80 -2.95
C SER A 62 2.56 -1.36 -2.62
N SER A 63 1.33 -1.01 -2.98
CA SER A 63 0.59 0.16 -2.54
C SER A 63 -0.40 -0.24 -1.45
N LEU A 64 -0.36 0.46 -0.33
CA LEU A 64 -1.30 0.34 0.78
C LEU A 64 -2.18 1.59 0.77
N ALA A 65 -3.47 1.42 0.52
CA ALA A 65 -4.46 2.48 0.63
C ALA A 65 -5.25 2.31 1.93
N PHE A 66 -5.33 3.39 2.70
CA PHE A 66 -6.12 3.45 3.93
C PHE A 66 -7.46 4.10 3.60
N GLU A 67 -8.56 3.39 3.85
CA GLU A 67 -9.88 4.01 3.80
C GLU A 67 -10.04 4.93 5.03
N GLU A 68 -9.73 6.22 4.87
CA GLU A 68 -10.12 7.24 5.84
C GLU A 68 -11.55 7.72 5.54
N GLY A 69 -12.43 7.67 6.55
CA GLY A 69 -13.86 7.95 6.39
C GLY A 69 -14.19 9.32 5.75
N GLU A 70 -15.31 9.35 5.01
CA GLU A 70 -16.09 10.43 4.36
C GLU A 70 -15.43 11.72 3.79
N THR A 71 -14.20 12.12 4.13
CA THR A 71 -13.64 13.43 3.70
C THR A 71 -12.13 13.45 3.37
N GLY A 72 -11.38 12.36 3.52
CA GLY A 72 -9.95 12.30 3.20
C GLY A 72 -9.68 11.51 1.92
N GLY A 73 -8.93 12.05 0.96
CA GLY A 73 -8.42 11.23 -0.15
C GLY A 73 -7.55 10.11 0.42
N ALA A 74 -7.66 8.89 -0.12
CA ALA A 74 -6.91 7.74 0.38
C ALA A 74 -5.40 8.03 0.31
N GLU A 75 -4.77 8.23 1.47
CA GLU A 75 -3.31 8.29 1.58
C GLU A 75 -2.77 6.93 1.14
N ARG A 76 -1.77 6.95 0.25
CA ARG A 76 -1.11 5.75 -0.26
C ARG A 76 0.29 5.68 0.31
N VAL A 77 0.61 4.53 0.89
CA VAL A 77 1.96 4.18 1.32
C VAL A 77 2.52 3.14 0.36
N PHE A 78 3.69 3.42 -0.21
CA PHE A 78 4.38 2.49 -1.09
C PHE A 78 5.50 1.79 -0.35
N VAL A 79 5.56 0.47 -0.46
CA VAL A 79 6.60 -0.36 0.14
C VAL A 79 7.07 -1.36 -0.89
N GLY A 80 8.38 -1.57 -0.99
CA GLY A 80 8.90 -2.59 -1.87
C GLY A 80 10.40 -2.78 -1.76
N THR A 81 10.85 -3.89 -2.34
CA THR A 81 12.23 -4.23 -2.58
C THR A 81 12.37 -4.72 -4.02
N VAL A 82 13.44 -4.33 -4.68
CA VAL A 82 13.81 -4.80 -6.01
C VAL A 82 15.30 -5.04 -5.98
N THR A 83 15.72 -6.22 -6.40
CA THR A 83 17.13 -6.53 -6.64
C THR A 83 17.27 -7.04 -8.06
N TRP A 84 18.31 -6.59 -8.75
CA TRP A 84 18.60 -6.95 -10.11
C TRP A 84 20.11 -7.18 -10.25
N ALA A 85 20.52 -8.35 -10.74
CA ALA A 85 21.90 -8.73 -10.92
C ALA A 85 22.12 -9.13 -12.38
N ASP A 86 22.95 -8.35 -13.07
CA ASP A 86 23.31 -8.54 -14.46
C ASP A 86 24.79 -8.87 -14.56
N GLU A 87 25.11 -10.17 -14.57
CA GLU A 87 26.48 -10.66 -14.66
C GLU A 87 27.14 -10.34 -16.01
N THR A 88 26.34 -10.05 -17.05
CA THR A 88 26.85 -9.78 -18.40
C THR A 88 27.59 -8.45 -18.46
N VAL A 89 27.06 -7.45 -17.75
CA VAL A 89 27.69 -6.12 -17.63
C VAL A 89 28.33 -5.89 -16.26
N GLY A 90 28.24 -6.86 -15.35
CA GLY A 90 28.85 -6.79 -14.02
C GLY A 90 28.12 -5.83 -13.06
N GLU A 91 26.82 -5.62 -13.27
CA GLU A 91 26.02 -4.66 -12.50
C GLU A 91 25.13 -5.36 -11.47
N THR A 92 25.00 -4.73 -10.31
CA THR A 92 24.01 -5.14 -9.30
C THR A 92 23.26 -3.90 -8.84
N LEU A 93 21.95 -3.90 -9.07
CA LEU A 93 21.05 -2.79 -8.82
C LEU A 93 20.10 -3.16 -7.68
N VAL A 94 20.05 -2.33 -6.63
CA VAL A 94 19.27 -2.60 -5.41
C VAL A 94 18.38 -1.40 -5.12
N CYS A 95 17.07 -1.60 -5.13
CA CYS A 95 16.09 -0.59 -4.76
C CYS A 95 16.34 -0.14 -3.31
N THR A 96 16.41 1.17 -3.12
CA THR A 96 16.59 1.78 -1.80
C THR A 96 15.31 2.47 -1.32
N ARG A 97 14.42 2.84 -2.24
CA ARG A 97 13.10 3.40 -1.93
C ARG A 97 12.15 3.23 -3.11
N VAL A 98 10.92 2.80 -2.85
CA VAL A 98 9.81 2.90 -3.80
C VAL A 98 9.06 4.21 -3.54
N THR A 99 8.78 4.97 -4.58
CA THR A 99 8.07 6.26 -4.51
C THR A 99 6.71 6.23 -5.17
N ASN A 100 6.47 5.27 -6.06
CA ASN A 100 5.18 5.10 -6.72
C ASN A 100 4.94 3.64 -7.10
N TYR A 101 3.67 3.26 -7.12
CA TYR A 101 3.18 1.97 -7.60
C TYR A 101 1.85 2.18 -8.32
N GLU A 102 1.78 1.76 -9.57
CA GLU A 102 0.61 1.96 -10.42
C GLU A 102 0.22 0.66 -11.14
N ASN A 103 -1.09 0.40 -11.22
CA ASN A 103 -1.63 -0.61 -12.12
C ASN A 103 -1.78 0.02 -13.50
N LEU A 104 -1.05 -0.51 -14.47
CA LEU A 104 -1.15 -0.06 -15.86
C LEU A 104 -2.30 -0.80 -16.54
N ASN A 105 -3.15 -0.07 -17.25
CA ASN A 105 -4.17 -0.69 -18.09
C ASN A 105 -3.50 -1.40 -19.27
N SER A 106 -3.61 -2.72 -19.33
CA SER A 106 -3.12 -3.55 -20.42
C SER A 106 -4.26 -4.41 -20.97
N GLU A 107 -4.30 -4.59 -22.30
CA GLU A 107 -5.33 -5.40 -22.95
C GLU A 107 -5.07 -6.91 -22.85
N VAL A 108 -3.84 -7.29 -22.50
CA VAL A 108 -3.34 -8.68 -22.61
C VAL A 108 -2.94 -9.30 -21.28
N GLY A 109 -3.03 -8.56 -20.17
CA GLY A 109 -2.66 -9.08 -18.84
C GLY A 109 -2.65 -7.98 -17.78
N GLU A 110 -2.14 -8.32 -16.60
CA GLU A 110 -2.00 -7.38 -15.48
C GLU A 110 -0.63 -6.71 -15.55
N ALA A 111 -0.60 -5.40 -15.78
CA ALA A 111 0.63 -4.64 -15.83
C ALA A 111 0.77 -3.76 -14.58
N ARG A 112 2.00 -3.69 -14.05
CA ARG A 112 2.38 -2.90 -12.88
C ARG A 112 3.59 -2.04 -13.20
N ARG A 113 3.56 -0.79 -12.74
CA ARG A 113 4.69 0.14 -12.77
C ARG A 113 5.15 0.40 -11.35
N ILE A 114 6.44 0.20 -11.11
CA ILE A 114 7.12 0.51 -9.86
C ILE A 114 8.14 1.61 -10.15
N GLU A 115 8.11 2.69 -9.40
CA GLU A 115 9.05 3.80 -9.53
C GLU A 115 9.75 4.06 -8.20
N GLY A 116 10.99 4.53 -8.25
CA GLY A 116 11.73 4.81 -7.03
C GLY A 116 13.18 5.18 -7.24
N LEU A 117 13.98 4.92 -6.20
CA LEU A 117 15.43 5.03 -6.20
C LEU A 117 16.09 3.66 -6.08
N MET A 118 17.17 3.48 -6.82
CA MET A 118 17.94 2.24 -6.90
C MET A 118 19.43 2.58 -6.86
N ARG A 119 20.19 1.83 -6.08
CA ARG A 119 21.65 1.93 -6.03
C ARG A 119 22.27 1.03 -7.08
N ALA A 120 23.19 1.57 -7.88
CA ALA A 120 23.94 0.80 -8.87
C ALA A 120 25.38 0.57 -8.40
N GLY A 121 25.69 -0.65 -7.95
CA GLY A 121 26.99 -0.99 -7.38
C GLY A 121 27.44 0.00 -6.30
N ASP A 122 28.65 0.54 -6.46
CA ASP A 122 29.22 1.60 -5.61
C ASP A 122 28.90 3.03 -6.13
N GLY A 123 28.17 3.14 -7.24
CA GLY A 123 28.02 4.35 -8.06
C GLY A 123 27.01 5.40 -7.58
N GLY A 124 26.29 5.16 -6.48
CA GLY A 124 25.29 6.09 -5.95
C GLY A 124 23.85 5.66 -6.19
N GLU A 125 22.89 6.52 -5.85
CA GLU A 125 21.45 6.26 -5.97
C GLU A 125 20.85 7.00 -7.17
N TYR A 126 20.09 6.28 -7.99
CA TYR A 126 19.53 6.74 -9.25
C TYR A 126 18.03 6.49 -9.31
N PRO A 127 17.25 7.31 -10.04
CA PRO A 127 15.86 6.98 -10.31
C PRO A 127 15.77 5.66 -11.08
N PHE A 128 14.76 4.86 -10.78
CA PHE A 128 14.42 3.69 -11.58
C PHE A 128 12.93 3.63 -11.87
N VAL A 129 12.60 2.96 -12.97
CA VAL A 129 11.27 2.44 -13.24
C VAL A 129 11.33 1.02 -13.73
N MET A 130 10.47 0.20 -13.12
CA MET A 130 10.27 -1.18 -13.48
C MET A 130 8.81 -1.37 -13.90
N ASP A 131 8.61 -1.78 -15.14
CA ASP A 131 7.32 -2.24 -15.63
C ASP A 131 7.33 -3.78 -15.65
N VAL A 132 6.31 -4.37 -15.04
CA VAL A 132 6.11 -5.82 -15.02
C VAL A 132 4.76 -6.12 -15.63
N LEU A 133 4.73 -7.02 -16.60
CA LEU A 133 3.50 -7.48 -17.24
C LEU A 133 3.38 -8.98 -16.96
N ASN A 134 2.35 -9.33 -16.19
CA ASN A 134 1.94 -10.69 -15.87
C ASN A 134 0.90 -11.13 -16.91
N LEU A 135 1.28 -12.04 -17.81
CA LEU A 135 0.46 -12.39 -18.97
C LEU A 135 -0.40 -13.65 -18.79
N ASP A 136 -0.04 -14.55 -17.88
CA ASP A 136 -0.61 -15.89 -17.84
C ASP A 136 -0.68 -16.49 -16.43
N ALA A 137 -1.12 -17.75 -16.34
CA ALA A 137 -1.03 -18.52 -15.11
C ALA A 137 0.46 -18.73 -14.70
N PRO A 138 0.73 -18.85 -13.39
CA PRO A 138 2.07 -19.07 -12.85
C PRO A 138 2.93 -20.08 -13.63
N GLY A 139 4.10 -19.67 -14.08
CA GLY A 139 5.08 -20.50 -14.76
C GLY A 139 4.86 -20.72 -16.27
N ALA A 140 3.97 -19.96 -16.91
CA ALA A 140 3.79 -19.99 -18.36
C ALA A 140 4.98 -19.38 -19.14
N GLY A 141 5.85 -18.61 -18.47
CA GLY A 141 7.08 -18.06 -19.05
C GLY A 141 6.85 -16.96 -20.07
N THR A 142 5.72 -16.26 -19.98
CA THR A 142 5.34 -15.17 -20.88
C THR A 142 5.45 -13.80 -20.23
N ASP A 143 5.60 -13.75 -18.91
CA ASP A 143 5.77 -12.52 -18.16
C ASP A 143 6.97 -11.72 -18.67
N THR A 144 6.80 -10.41 -18.74
CA THR A 144 7.85 -9.51 -19.21
C THR A 144 8.20 -8.48 -18.15
N VAL A 145 9.48 -8.12 -18.13
CA VAL A 145 10.01 -7.10 -17.24
C VAL A 145 10.80 -6.10 -18.07
N THR A 146 10.53 -4.82 -17.85
CA THR A 146 11.33 -3.70 -18.34
C THR A 146 11.90 -2.97 -17.14
N LEU A 147 13.22 -2.86 -17.04
CA LEU A 147 13.91 -2.07 -16.03
C LEU A 147 14.68 -0.94 -16.70
N MET A 148 14.40 0.29 -16.26
CA MET A 148 15.12 1.51 -16.60
C MET A 148 15.74 2.09 -15.33
N VAL A 149 17.01 2.48 -15.35
CA VAL A 149 17.69 3.16 -14.23
C VAL A 149 18.54 4.33 -14.73
N GLY A 150 18.59 5.40 -13.95
CA GLY A 150 19.36 6.60 -14.27
C GLY A 150 18.72 7.38 -15.42
N ALA A 151 19.51 7.73 -16.44
CA ALA A 151 19.04 8.57 -17.55
C ALA A 151 17.84 7.97 -18.31
N SER A 152 17.74 6.64 -18.43
CA SER A 152 16.60 5.96 -19.09
C SER A 152 15.31 6.03 -18.28
N ALA A 153 15.40 6.25 -16.97
CA ALA A 153 14.25 6.30 -16.07
C ALA A 153 13.74 7.74 -15.86
N ALA A 154 14.07 8.70 -16.71
CA ALA A 154 13.77 10.10 -16.46
C ALA A 154 12.25 10.39 -16.47
N PHE A 155 11.63 10.40 -15.28
CA PHE A 155 10.32 10.99 -15.02
C PHE A 155 10.48 12.48 -14.67
N GLY A 156 9.52 13.30 -15.09
CA GLY A 156 9.55 14.76 -15.01
C GLY A 156 9.90 15.32 -13.62
N GLU A 157 10.61 16.46 -13.62
CA GLU A 157 10.98 17.40 -12.53
C GLU A 157 11.39 16.88 -11.13
N ALA A 158 11.27 15.60 -10.78
CA ALA A 158 11.35 15.10 -9.41
C ALA A 158 12.46 14.06 -9.14
N ALA A 159 13.41 13.84 -10.05
CA ALA A 159 14.65 13.16 -9.68
C ALA A 159 15.38 14.05 -8.65
N THR A 160 15.40 13.62 -7.38
CA THR A 160 16.21 14.26 -6.32
C THR A 160 17.16 13.22 -5.74
N PRO A 161 18.49 13.34 -5.99
CA PRO A 161 19.12 14.35 -6.81
C PRO A 161 18.72 14.22 -8.30
N VAL A 162 18.85 15.33 -9.05
CA VAL A 162 18.71 15.32 -10.52
C VAL A 162 19.52 14.14 -11.02
N ALA A 163 18.95 13.31 -11.90
CA ALA A 163 19.69 12.22 -12.51
C ALA A 163 20.96 12.81 -13.12
N GLU A 164 22.09 12.71 -12.39
CA GLU A 164 23.36 13.14 -12.93
C GLU A 164 23.61 12.24 -14.12
N THR A 165 23.86 12.85 -15.27
CA THR A 165 23.86 12.27 -16.62
C THR A 165 24.87 11.14 -16.86
N GLU A 166 25.42 10.53 -15.81
CA GLU A 166 26.54 9.60 -15.88
C GLU A 166 26.13 8.12 -15.89
N PHE A 167 25.04 7.72 -15.21
CA PHE A 167 24.59 6.32 -15.19
C PHE A 167 23.32 6.11 -16.02
N ASN A 168 23.34 5.04 -16.82
CA ASN A 168 22.22 4.63 -17.64
C ASN A 168 22.17 3.12 -17.75
N TYR A 169 21.06 2.52 -17.33
CA TYR A 169 20.79 1.10 -17.50
C TYR A 169 19.40 0.90 -18.10
N PHE A 170 19.31 -0.03 -19.06
CA PHE A 170 18.07 -0.43 -19.69
C PHE A 170 18.12 -1.93 -19.99
N ALA A 171 17.10 -2.66 -19.53
CA ALA A 171 16.89 -4.04 -19.91
C ALA A 171 15.40 -4.30 -20.06
N GLN A 172 15.02 -4.96 -21.16
CA GLN A 172 13.65 -5.37 -21.44
C GLN A 172 13.67 -6.80 -21.96
N GLY A 173 12.93 -7.69 -21.32
CA GLY A 173 12.94 -9.10 -21.69
C GLY A 173 11.82 -9.92 -21.08
N THR A 174 11.85 -11.22 -21.39
CA THR A 174 10.89 -12.21 -20.89
C THR A 174 11.49 -12.98 -19.71
N ILE A 175 10.67 -13.29 -18.71
CA ILE A 175 11.04 -14.16 -17.60
C ILE A 175 11.11 -15.61 -18.11
N VAL A 176 12.32 -16.16 -18.22
CA VAL A 176 12.55 -17.52 -18.73
C VAL A 176 12.70 -18.57 -17.62
N SER A 177 12.84 -18.12 -16.38
CA SER A 177 12.88 -18.95 -15.18
C SER A 177 12.36 -18.13 -14.01
N GLY A 178 11.53 -18.71 -13.14
CA GLY A 178 10.82 -17.96 -12.11
C GLY A 178 9.44 -17.50 -12.57
N ASP A 179 8.83 -16.60 -11.81
CA ASP A 179 7.44 -16.17 -11.97
C ASP A 179 7.18 -14.85 -11.23
N VAL A 180 6.13 -14.12 -11.62
CA VAL A 180 5.61 -12.99 -10.86
C VAL A 180 4.12 -13.17 -10.61
N GLN A 181 3.65 -12.69 -9.46
CA GLN A 181 2.25 -12.84 -9.05
C GLN A 181 1.75 -11.57 -8.40
N ASP A 182 0.50 -11.23 -8.72
CA ASP A 182 -0.22 -10.15 -8.07
C ASP A 182 -0.59 -10.52 -6.63
N ILE A 183 -0.58 -9.51 -5.76
CA ILE A 183 -0.97 -9.59 -4.36
C ILE A 183 -2.00 -8.51 -4.10
N ASP A 184 -3.27 -8.89 -4.15
CA ASP A 184 -4.39 -8.00 -3.89
C ASP A 184 -5.18 -8.50 -2.68
N LEU A 185 -5.17 -7.71 -1.60
CA LEU A 185 -5.74 -8.08 -0.31
C LEU A 185 -6.53 -6.91 0.28
N ALA A 186 -7.69 -7.21 0.88
CA ALA A 186 -8.34 -6.34 1.83
C ALA A 186 -8.14 -6.89 3.24
N ILE A 187 -7.65 -6.04 4.15
CA ILE A 187 -7.31 -6.44 5.53
C ILE A 187 -8.17 -5.63 6.49
N ASP A 188 -9.05 -6.29 7.25
CA ASP A 188 -9.75 -5.69 8.38
C ASP A 188 -8.75 -5.60 9.56
N VAL A 189 -8.30 -4.39 9.88
CA VAL A 189 -7.26 -4.18 10.90
C VAL A 189 -7.77 -4.51 12.31
N ASP A 190 -9.08 -4.46 12.54
CA ASP A 190 -9.66 -4.72 13.86
C ASP A 190 -9.78 -6.22 14.14
N THR A 191 -10.06 -7.04 13.11
CA THR A 191 -10.20 -8.50 13.26
C THR A 191 -8.97 -9.29 12.80
N GLY A 192 -8.15 -8.72 11.93
CA GLY A 192 -7.05 -9.40 11.23
C GLY A 192 -7.52 -10.30 10.08
N ASP A 193 -8.80 -10.22 9.69
CA ASP A 193 -9.33 -10.99 8.58
C ASP A 193 -8.82 -10.46 7.24
N VAL A 194 -8.53 -11.39 6.33
CA VAL A 194 -8.05 -11.10 4.97
C VAL A 194 -9.09 -11.57 3.96
N SER A 195 -9.48 -10.70 3.05
CA SER A 195 -10.42 -10.99 1.97
C SER A 195 -9.92 -10.47 0.63
N ASP A 196 -10.61 -10.86 -0.44
CA ASP A 196 -10.45 -10.27 -1.76
C ASP A 196 -10.94 -8.81 -1.71
N PRO A 197 -10.17 -7.82 -2.19
CA PRO A 197 -10.57 -6.42 -2.19
C PRO A 197 -11.81 -6.14 -3.05
N ASP A 198 -12.11 -6.94 -4.06
CA ASP A 198 -13.29 -6.80 -4.91
C ASP A 198 -14.51 -7.55 -4.33
N ALA A 199 -14.32 -8.33 -3.26
CA ALA A 199 -15.40 -9.02 -2.55
C ALA A 199 -15.99 -8.21 -1.38
N ALA A 200 -15.49 -6.99 -1.12
CA ALA A 200 -16.10 -6.08 -0.15
C ALA A 200 -17.47 -5.60 -0.68
N PRO A 201 -18.55 -5.70 0.12
CA PRO A 201 -19.91 -5.37 -0.30
C PRO A 201 -20.15 -3.87 -0.52
#